data_AF-A0A8H4VE10-F1
#
_entry.id   AF-A0A8H4VE10-F1
#
_cell.length_a   1.000
_cell.length_b   1.000
_cell.length_c   1.000
_cell.angle_alpha   90.00
_cell.angle_beta   90.00
_cell.angle_gamma   90.00
#
_symmetry.space_group_name_H-M   'P 1'
#
loop_
_entity.id
_entity.type
_entity.pdbx_description
1 polymer ?
#
loop_
_entity_poly.entity_id
_entity_poly.type
_entity_poly.pdbx_seq_one_letter_code
_entity_poly.pdbx_strand_id
1 'polypeptide(L)'
;MLPVQKRSAEPRYENQFFRISRSETAGWGAFAVQKLRQGDLILREKSLFVADQATLFREFERLDLPSKNIALSLHANELAKLGIPHIQAIWATNCFTVGGQRAGLFPIAARFNHACYPAHNVRFHFDHESDCLVLRGSHSE
;
A
#
# COMPACT_ATOMS: atom_id res chain seq x y z
N MET A 1 5.03 17.11 -2.82
CA MET A 1 4.65 16.34 -1.61
C MET A 1 5.87 15.61 -1.08
N LEU A 2 6.15 15.70 0.22
CA LEU A 2 7.26 14.99 0.87
C LEU A 2 6.89 13.50 1.07
N PRO A 3 7.89 12.59 1.11
CA PRO A 3 7.64 11.20 1.47
C PRO A 3 7.02 11.06 2.86
N VAL A 4 5.99 10.23 2.96
CA VAL A 4 5.35 9.82 4.21
C VAL A 4 5.79 8.41 4.56
N GLN A 5 5.97 8.15 5.86
CA GLN A 5 6.15 6.80 6.40
C GLN A 5 5.09 6.58 7.48
N LYS A 6 4.33 5.50 7.38
CA LYS A 6 3.33 5.17 8.41
C LYS A 6 4.04 4.82 9.72
N ARG A 7 3.58 5.41 10.83
CA ARG A 7 4.17 5.21 12.18
C ARG A 7 3.22 4.57 13.19
N SER A 8 2.02 4.19 12.75
CA SER A 8 0.98 3.62 13.61
C SER A 8 0.23 2.53 12.85
N ALA A 9 -0.14 1.46 13.56
CA ALA A 9 -0.95 0.36 13.05
C ALA A 9 -2.42 0.76 12.81
N GLU A 10 -2.84 1.93 13.27
CA GLU A 10 -4.19 2.41 12.98
C GLU A 10 -4.39 2.61 11.47
N PRO A 11 -5.54 2.21 10.91
CA PRO A 11 -5.79 2.33 9.47
C PRO A 11 -5.98 3.78 9.03
N ARG A 12 -6.21 4.72 9.95
CA ARG A 12 -6.49 6.12 9.64
C ARG A 12 -5.28 6.81 9.00
N TYR A 13 -5.57 7.57 7.96
CA TYR A 13 -4.69 8.51 7.29
C TYR A 13 -5.56 9.44 6.46
N GLU A 14 -5.17 10.71 6.38
CA GLU A 14 -5.82 11.68 5.52
C GLU A 14 -4.81 12.70 5.00
N ASN A 15 -5.09 13.22 3.81
CA ASN A 15 -4.45 14.39 3.26
C ASN A 15 -5.48 15.17 2.43
N GLN A 16 -5.04 16.22 1.72
CA GLN A 16 -5.94 17.05 0.91
C GLN A 16 -6.64 16.32 -0.25
N PHE A 17 -6.18 15.13 -0.65
CA PHE A 17 -6.71 14.39 -1.80
C PHE A 17 -7.61 13.24 -1.39
N PHE A 18 -7.30 12.53 -0.31
CA PHE A 18 -8.06 11.36 0.13
C PHE A 18 -8.01 11.14 1.64
N ARG A 19 -8.93 10.33 2.13
CA ARG A 19 -8.94 9.78 3.49
C ARG A 19 -9.12 8.27 3.46
N ILE A 20 -8.49 7.57 4.40
CA ILE A 20 -8.77 6.16 4.64
C ILE A 20 -9.97 6.05 5.59
N SER A 21 -10.98 5.29 5.19
CA SER A 21 -12.23 5.08 5.94
C SER A 21 -12.74 3.66 5.78
N ARG A 22 -13.68 3.24 6.64
CA ARG A 22 -14.33 1.93 6.47
C ARG A 22 -15.13 1.93 5.16
N SER A 23 -14.96 0.86 4.40
CA SER A 23 -15.73 0.52 3.21
C SER A 23 -16.84 -0.44 3.60
N GLU A 24 -18.01 -0.30 2.98
CA GLU A 24 -19.14 -1.22 3.16
C GLU A 24 -18.87 -2.61 2.59
N THR A 25 -17.90 -2.75 1.67
CA THR A 25 -17.68 -3.97 0.89
C THR A 25 -16.33 -4.65 1.14
N ALA A 26 -15.28 -3.92 1.52
CA ALA A 26 -13.90 -4.43 1.53
C ALA A 26 -13.06 -4.00 2.75
N GLY A 27 -13.70 -3.75 3.89
CA GLY A 27 -12.98 -3.39 5.13
C GLY A 27 -12.56 -1.92 5.15
N TRP A 28 -11.32 -1.59 4.78
CA TRP A 28 -10.82 -0.19 4.74
C TRP A 28 -10.45 0.20 3.32
N GLY A 29 -10.84 1.39 2.91
CA GLY A 29 -10.57 1.93 1.57
C GLY A 29 -10.08 3.37 1.61
N ALA A 30 -9.35 3.78 0.57
CA ALA A 30 -9.00 5.17 0.29
C ALA A 30 -10.12 5.85 -0.52
N PHE A 31 -10.66 6.95 -0.01
CA PHE A 31 -11.75 7.70 -0.63
C PHE A 31 -11.30 9.13 -0.93
N ALA A 32 -11.49 9.56 -2.18
CA ALA A 32 -11.18 10.92 -2.58
C ALA A 32 -12.03 11.93 -1.78
N VAL A 33 -11.41 13.02 -1.33
CA VAL A 33 -12.12 14.14 -0.67
C VAL A 33 -12.26 15.36 -1.59
N GLN A 34 -11.71 15.27 -2.79
CA GLN A 34 -11.85 16.24 -3.87
C GLN A 34 -11.70 15.55 -5.24
N LYS A 35 -12.09 16.24 -6.31
CA LYS A 35 -11.89 15.75 -7.69
C LYS A 35 -10.39 15.68 -8.00
N LEU A 36 -9.90 14.50 -8.38
CA LEU A 36 -8.52 14.29 -8.80
C LEU A 36 -8.35 14.66 -10.26
N ARG A 37 -7.27 15.37 -10.59
CA ARG A 37 -6.86 15.68 -11.96
C ARG A 37 -5.74 14.74 -12.41
N GLN A 38 -5.58 14.61 -13.72
CA GLN A 38 -4.45 13.88 -14.29
C GLN A 38 -3.13 14.46 -13.77
N GLY A 39 -2.29 13.59 -13.20
CA GLY A 39 -0.95 13.95 -12.74
C GLY A 39 -0.87 14.47 -11.30
N ASP A 40 -2.00 14.72 -10.62
CA ASP A 40 -2.01 15.14 -9.22
C ASP A 40 -1.21 14.16 -8.36
N LEU A 41 -0.19 14.64 -7.65
CA LEU A 41 0.60 13.81 -6.73
C LEU A 41 -0.17 13.61 -5.42
N ILE A 42 -0.88 12.47 -5.31
CA ILE A 42 -1.79 12.21 -4.20
C ILE A 42 -1.13 11.49 -3.02
N LEU A 43 -0.08 10.71 -3.27
CA LEU A 43 0.69 10.02 -2.24
C LEU A 43 2.14 9.82 -2.70
N ARG A 44 3.08 10.04 -1.78
CA ARG A 44 4.46 9.56 -1.88
C ARG A 44 4.77 8.84 -0.58
N GLU A 45 4.84 7.52 -0.60
CA GLU A 45 4.98 6.70 0.60
C GLU A 45 6.28 5.89 0.55
N LYS A 46 7.08 6.00 1.62
CA LYS A 46 8.27 5.15 1.80
C LYS A 46 7.87 3.71 2.03
N SER A 47 8.66 2.78 1.48
CA SER A 47 8.44 1.37 1.76
C SER A 47 8.57 1.09 3.26
N LEU A 48 7.72 0.20 3.78
CA LEU A 48 7.96 -0.38 5.09
C LEU A 48 9.13 -1.37 4.99
N PHE A 49 9.10 -2.17 3.95
CA PHE A 49 10.22 -2.97 3.45
C PHE A 49 9.95 -3.38 2.00
N VAL A 50 11.00 -3.82 1.32
CA VAL A 50 10.94 -4.42 -0.02
C VAL A 50 11.54 -5.82 0.04
N ALA A 51 10.85 -6.80 -0.56
CA ALA A 51 11.30 -8.18 -0.59
C ALA A 51 10.96 -8.86 -1.93
N ASP A 52 11.41 -10.10 -2.07
CA ASP A 52 10.90 -11.11 -3.00
C ASP A 52 10.45 -12.34 -2.19
N GLN A 53 10.01 -13.40 -2.88
CA GLN A 53 9.55 -14.63 -2.23
C GLN A 53 10.63 -15.29 -1.35
N ALA A 54 11.90 -15.18 -1.71
CA ALA A 54 13.00 -15.80 -0.97
C ALA A 54 13.43 -14.98 0.26
N THR A 55 13.23 -13.66 0.21
CA THR A 55 13.74 -12.71 1.22
C THR A 55 12.67 -12.17 2.16
N LEU A 56 11.39 -12.42 1.88
CA LEU A 56 10.24 -11.90 2.63
C LEU A 56 10.41 -12.02 4.16
N PHE A 57 10.64 -13.23 4.66
CA PHE A 57 10.76 -13.46 6.10
C PHE A 57 11.96 -12.73 6.69
N ARG A 58 13.10 -12.71 5.98
CA ARG A 58 14.31 -12.02 6.44
C ARG A 58 14.08 -10.52 6.54
N GLU A 59 13.50 -9.89 5.52
CA GLU A 59 13.28 -8.43 5.53
C GLU A 59 12.21 -8.04 6.55
N PHE A 60 11.17 -8.86 6.74
CA PHE A 60 10.21 -8.67 7.82
C PHE A 60 10.86 -8.78 9.21
N GLU A 61 11.74 -9.76 9.42
CA GLU A 61 12.39 -9.94 10.72
C GLU A 61 13.33 -8.80 11.10
N ARG A 62 13.88 -8.09 10.12
CA ARG A 62 14.73 -6.90 10.31
C ARG A 62 13.98 -5.65 10.75
N LEU A 63 12.65 -5.64 10.62
CA LEU A 63 11.83 -4.54 11.09
C LEU A 63 11.88 -4.42 12.61
N ASP A 64 11.78 -3.18 13.10
CA ASP A 64 11.49 -2.95 14.51
C ASP A 64 10.06 -3.39 14.87
N LEU A 65 9.80 -3.58 16.17
CA LEU A 65 8.51 -4.06 16.65
C LEU A 65 7.33 -3.16 16.20
N PRO A 66 7.42 -1.82 16.24
CA PRO A 66 6.37 -0.96 15.68
C PRO A 66 6.09 -1.22 14.20
N SER A 67 7.13 -1.36 13.38
CA SER A 67 6.96 -1.62 11.94
C SER A 67 6.38 -3.01 11.68
N LYS A 68 6.77 -4.04 12.46
CA LYS A 68 6.14 -5.36 12.42
C LYS A 68 4.63 -5.26 12.72
N ASN A 69 4.26 -4.51 13.77
CA ASN A 69 2.85 -4.30 14.11
C ASN A 69 2.08 -3.58 13.01
N ILE A 70 2.70 -2.63 12.30
CA ILE A 70 2.08 -1.97 11.14
C ILE A 70 1.84 -2.98 10.01
N ALA A 71 2.84 -3.77 9.64
CA ALA A 71 2.69 -4.80 8.62
C ALA A 71 1.57 -5.79 8.98
N LEU A 72 1.56 -6.28 10.23
CA LEU A 72 0.57 -7.25 10.71
C LEU A 72 -0.85 -6.67 10.88
N SER A 73 -1.01 -5.35 10.83
CA SER A 73 -2.34 -4.68 10.87
C SER A 73 -3.06 -4.63 9.52
N LEU A 74 -2.37 -5.02 8.44
CA LEU A 74 -2.95 -5.07 7.10
C LEU A 74 -3.82 -6.31 6.94
N HIS A 75 -4.75 -6.24 5.98
CA HIS A 75 -5.65 -7.36 5.73
C HIS A 75 -4.90 -8.53 5.10
N ALA A 76 -5.06 -9.73 5.66
CA ALA A 76 -4.65 -10.98 5.02
C ALA A 76 -5.87 -11.60 4.36
N ASN A 77 -5.76 -12.00 3.09
CA ASN A 77 -6.84 -12.74 2.43
C ASN A 77 -7.13 -14.04 3.20
N GLU A 78 -8.36 -14.19 3.69
CA GLU A 78 -8.82 -15.34 4.47
C GLU A 78 -8.86 -16.64 3.63
N LEU A 79 -8.84 -16.53 2.30
CA LEU A 79 -8.72 -17.66 1.37
C LEU A 79 -7.27 -18.13 1.17
N ALA A 80 -6.30 -17.54 1.88
CA ALA A 80 -4.94 -18.07 1.90
C ALA A 80 -4.97 -19.54 2.34
N LYS A 81 -4.30 -20.40 1.56
CA LYS A 81 -4.25 -21.85 1.83
C LYS A 81 -3.78 -22.11 3.26
N LEU A 82 -4.36 -23.12 3.90
CA LEU A 82 -3.96 -23.57 5.23
C LEU A 82 -2.44 -23.82 5.26
N GLY A 83 -1.75 -23.24 6.24
CA GLY A 83 -0.29 -23.38 6.40
C GLY A 83 0.55 -22.27 5.76
N ILE A 84 -0.04 -21.31 5.03
CA ILE A 84 0.70 -20.11 4.60
C ILE A 84 0.96 -19.21 5.82
N PRO A 85 2.21 -18.80 6.09
CA PRO A 85 2.52 -17.86 7.15
C PRO A 85 1.76 -16.54 6.99
N HIS A 86 1.26 -15.99 8.11
CA HIS A 86 0.36 -14.83 8.08
C HIS A 86 0.94 -13.62 7.33
N ILE A 87 2.22 -13.28 7.57
CA ILE A 87 2.90 -12.18 6.87
C ILE A 87 3.00 -12.40 5.36
N GLN A 88 3.11 -13.66 4.90
CA GLN A 88 3.13 -13.98 3.48
C GLN A 88 1.76 -13.76 2.84
N ALA A 89 0.68 -14.12 3.52
CA ALA A 89 -0.68 -13.82 3.07
C ALA A 89 -0.94 -12.30 3.00
N ILE A 90 -0.48 -11.54 4.01
CA ILE A 90 -0.56 -10.08 4.00
C ILE A 90 0.21 -9.51 2.81
N TRP A 91 1.48 -9.88 2.67
CA TRP A 91 2.35 -9.32 1.65
C TRP A 91 1.82 -9.61 0.25
N ALA A 92 1.42 -10.85 -0.03
CA ALA A 92 0.83 -11.23 -1.31
C ALA A 92 -0.43 -10.45 -1.68
N THR A 93 -1.19 -9.97 -0.68
CA THR A 93 -2.46 -9.24 -0.90
C THR A 93 -2.24 -7.73 -1.04
N ASN A 94 -1.19 -7.17 -0.42
CA ASN A 94 -1.05 -5.72 -0.23
C ASN A 94 0.22 -5.12 -0.87
N CYS A 95 1.11 -5.94 -1.43
CA CYS A 95 2.37 -5.45 -1.98
C CYS A 95 2.18 -4.79 -3.35
N PHE A 96 3.08 -3.86 -3.68
CA PHE A 96 3.18 -3.24 -5.00
C PHE A 96 4.49 -3.66 -5.67
N THR A 97 4.44 -3.98 -6.97
CA THR A 97 5.66 -4.25 -7.73
C THR A 97 6.59 -3.03 -7.70
N VAL A 98 7.86 -3.28 -7.44
CA VAL A 98 8.92 -2.26 -7.46
C VAL A 98 9.98 -2.58 -8.51
N GLY A 99 9.63 -3.41 -9.50
CA GLY A 99 10.53 -3.83 -10.57
C GLY A 99 11.12 -5.23 -10.36
N GLY A 100 11.32 -5.94 -11.48
CA GLY A 100 11.79 -7.32 -11.47
C GLY A 100 10.84 -8.26 -10.72
N GLN A 101 11.39 -9.10 -9.85
CA GLN A 101 10.65 -10.04 -8.99
C GLN A 101 10.41 -9.50 -7.57
N ARG A 102 10.62 -8.21 -7.34
CA ARG A 102 10.53 -7.57 -6.03
C ARG A 102 9.22 -6.80 -5.88
N ALA A 103 8.70 -6.79 -4.65
CA ALA A 103 7.56 -5.98 -4.28
C ALA A 103 7.75 -5.37 -2.88
N GLY A 104 7.22 -4.16 -2.72
CA GLY A 104 7.26 -3.39 -1.47
C GLY A 104 5.93 -3.42 -0.75
N LEU A 105 5.97 -3.36 0.58
CA LEU A 105 4.79 -3.17 1.42
C LEU A 105 4.65 -1.69 1.80
N PHE A 106 3.50 -1.10 1.47
CA PHE A 106 3.22 0.33 1.63
C PHE A 106 1.90 0.50 2.39
N PRO A 107 1.93 0.68 3.72
CA PRO A 107 0.73 0.55 4.56
C PRO A 107 -0.44 1.49 4.25
N ILE A 108 -0.18 2.70 3.74
CA ILE A 108 -1.22 3.65 3.31
C ILE A 108 -1.73 3.24 1.92
N ALA A 109 -0.83 2.99 0.97
CA ALA A 109 -1.20 2.60 -0.38
C ALA A 109 -1.93 1.24 -0.45
N ALA A 110 -1.63 0.32 0.47
CA ALA A 110 -2.33 -0.96 0.64
C ALA A 110 -3.84 -0.82 0.91
N ARG A 111 -4.32 0.39 1.26
CA ARG A 111 -5.76 0.68 1.44
C ARG A 111 -6.43 1.21 0.17
N PHE A 112 -5.70 1.36 -0.94
CA PHE A 112 -6.30 1.61 -2.24
C PHE A 112 -6.81 0.28 -2.80
N ASN A 113 -8.13 0.12 -2.85
CA ASN A 113 -8.74 -1.08 -3.39
C ASN A 113 -8.45 -1.22 -4.89
N HIS A 114 -8.23 -2.46 -5.34
CA HIS A 114 -8.10 -2.75 -6.76
C HIS A 114 -9.40 -2.36 -7.49
N ALA A 115 -9.27 -1.56 -8.54
CA ALA A 115 -10.34 -1.26 -9.48
C ALA A 115 -9.94 -1.73 -10.89
N CYS A 116 -10.83 -2.44 -11.59
CA CYS A 116 -10.65 -2.77 -13.00
C CYS A 116 -10.88 -1.52 -13.88
N TYR A 117 -10.33 -1.53 -15.09
CA TYR A 117 -10.70 -0.54 -16.10
C TYR A 117 -12.22 -0.59 -16.37
N PRO A 118 -12.91 0.56 -16.52
CA PRO A 118 -12.41 1.93 -16.56
C PRO A 118 -12.38 2.65 -15.19
N ALA A 119 -12.75 1.97 -14.10
CA ALA A 119 -12.90 2.59 -12.79
C ALA A 119 -11.57 2.98 -12.11
N HIS A 120 -10.43 2.61 -12.68
CA HIS A 120 -9.12 2.97 -12.13
C HIS A 120 -8.78 4.46 -12.33
N ASN A 121 -8.66 5.20 -11.25
CA ASN A 121 -8.39 6.65 -11.30
C ASN A 121 -7.05 7.05 -10.68
N VAL A 122 -6.21 6.07 -10.35
CA VAL A 122 -4.88 6.24 -9.79
C VAL A 122 -3.87 5.38 -10.55
N ARG A 123 -2.73 5.96 -10.89
CA ARG A 123 -1.54 5.27 -11.39
C ARG A 123 -0.45 5.29 -10.33
N PHE A 124 0.39 4.27 -10.32
CA PHE A 124 1.55 4.21 -9.45
C PHE A 124 2.83 3.95 -10.22
N HIS A 125 3.95 4.39 -9.65
CA HIS A 125 5.28 3.90 -9.98
C HIS A 125 6.12 3.88 -8.71
N PHE A 126 7.25 3.18 -8.76
CA PHE A 126 8.22 3.16 -7.69
C PHE A 126 9.43 4.04 -8.04
N ASP A 127 9.77 4.96 -7.15
CA ASP A 127 10.96 5.81 -7.22
C ASP A 127 12.08 5.14 -6.41
N HIS A 128 13.04 4.55 -7.13
CA HIS A 128 14.16 3.82 -6.56
C HIS A 128 15.17 4.72 -5.82
N GLU A 129 15.29 5.99 -6.17
CA GLU A 129 16.24 6.90 -5.52
C GLU A 129 15.79 7.25 -4.11
N SER A 130 14.47 7.33 -3.90
CA SER A 130 13.89 7.69 -2.61
C SER A 130 13.18 6.55 -1.88
N ASP A 131 13.20 5.34 -2.43
CA ASP A 131 12.52 4.14 -1.92
C ASP A 131 11.03 4.38 -1.65
N CYS A 132 10.37 5.06 -2.60
CA CYS A 132 8.99 5.53 -2.45
C CYS A 132 8.05 4.98 -3.52
N LEU A 133 6.88 4.53 -3.11
CA LEU A 133 5.73 4.40 -4.01
C LEU A 133 5.12 5.79 -4.24
N VAL A 134 4.90 6.12 -5.51
CA VAL A 134 4.33 7.41 -5.94
C VAL A 134 3.00 7.16 -6.62
N LEU A 135 1.91 7.67 -6.03
CA LEU A 135 0.56 7.60 -6.60
C LEU A 135 0.17 8.93 -7.24
N ARG A 136 -0.43 8.86 -8.44
CA ARG A 136 -0.97 10.03 -9.15
C ARG A 136 -2.37 9.80 -9.70
N GLY A 137 -3.19 10.85 -9.73
CA GLY A 137 -4.48 10.82 -10.40
C GLY A 137 -4.37 10.51 -11.90
N SER A 138 -5.28 9.72 -12.44
CA SER A 138 -5.29 9.28 -13.85
C SER A 138 -6.54 9.65 -14.65
N HIS A 139 -7.47 10.40 -14.07
CA HIS A 139 -8.61 10.94 -14.82
C HIS A 139 -8.14 12.02 -15.80
N SER A 140 -8.21 11.72 -17.10
CA SER A 140 -8.41 12.73 -18.15
C SER A 140 -9.84 13.26 -18.06
N GLU A 141 -10.03 14.55 -18.29
CA GLU A 141 -11.35 15.20 -18.32
C GLU A 141 -12.35 14.53 -19.27
#